data_AF-A0A759MAW3-F1
#
_entry.id   AF-A0A759MAW3-F1
#
_cell.length_a   1.000
_cell.length_b   1.000
_cell.length_c   1.000
_cell.angle_alpha   90.00
_cell.angle_beta   90.00
_cell.angle_gamma   90.00
#
_symmetry.space_group_name_H-M   'P 1'
#
loop_
_entity.id
_entity.type
_entity.pdbx_description
1 polymer ?
#
loop_
_entity_poly.entity_id
_entity_poly.type
_entity_poly.pdbx_seq_one_letter_code
_entity_poly.pdbx_strand_id
1 'polypeptide(L)'
;MGIYIKSPPPVPKLPEIEPLQMSGRFGAMNAGQLELITDFNTALVGFMYSKKAVPHIPDPSWPWGGVWTVSSEGTGMDGIRYLTSPLMDNEIVLQFLYSTANTLYSRVGFGRAGFTPWQTRWR
;
A
#
# COMPACT_ATOMS: atom_id res chain seq x y z
N MET A 1 39.31 25.62 46.12
CA MET A 1 38.74 24.43 45.46
C MET A 1 37.53 24.88 44.66
N GLY A 2 37.61 24.89 43.33
CA GLY A 2 36.47 25.16 42.45
C GLY A 2 36.09 23.88 41.72
N ILE A 3 34.90 23.35 41.99
CA ILE A 3 34.41 22.13 41.36
C ILE A 3 33.84 22.53 40.00
N TYR A 4 34.55 22.18 38.91
CA TYR A 4 34.06 22.36 37.54
C TYR A 4 32.94 21.34 37.27
N ILE A 5 31.69 21.77 37.37
CA ILE A 5 30.55 20.97 36.91
C ILE A 5 30.45 21.22 35.40
N LYS A 6 30.98 20.30 34.59
CA LYS A 6 30.77 20.35 33.13
C LYS A 6 29.26 20.22 32.89
N SER A 7 28.66 21.19 32.23
CA SER A 7 27.27 21.12 31.78
C SER A 7 27.07 19.86 30.93
N PRO A 8 25.92 19.15 31.06
CA PRO A 8 25.66 17.98 30.25
C PRO A 8 25.69 18.37 28.76
N PRO A 9 26.20 17.48 27.88
CA PRO A 9 26.26 17.74 26.46
C PRO A 9 24.85 18.02 25.91
N PRO A 10 24.70 18.89 24.89
CA PRO A 10 23.41 19.17 24.29
C PRO A 10 22.80 17.86 23.77
N VAL A 11 21.59 17.54 24.21
CA VAL A 11 20.83 16.41 23.67
C VAL A 11 20.60 16.70 22.18
N PRO A 12 20.98 15.80 21.26
CA PRO A 12 20.66 15.97 19.85
C PRO A 12 19.16 16.14 19.71
N LYS A 13 18.70 17.25 19.11
CA LYS A 13 17.31 17.36 18.67
C LYS A 13 17.09 16.25 17.65
N LEU A 14 16.38 15.19 18.05
CA LEU A 14 15.84 14.24 17.09
C LEU A 14 14.95 15.04 16.12
N PRO A 15 14.97 14.73 14.82
CA PRO A 15 14.04 15.35 13.90
C PRO A 15 12.62 15.15 14.44
N GLU A 16 11.87 16.24 14.57
CA GLU A 16 10.44 16.16 14.88
C GLU A 16 9.76 15.48 13.69
N ILE A 17 9.49 14.18 13.83
CA ILE A 17 8.68 13.46 12.86
C ILE A 17 7.24 13.90 13.12
N GLU A 18 6.70 14.76 12.26
CA GLU A 18 5.27 15.09 12.32
C GLU A 18 4.45 13.87 11.86
N PRO A 19 3.68 13.22 12.75
CA PRO A 19 2.93 12.03 12.37
C PRO A 19 1.86 12.32 11.30
N LEU A 20 1.35 13.55 11.25
CA LEU A 20 0.41 14.02 10.22
C LEU A 20 1.05 14.10 8.82
N GLN A 21 2.37 14.28 8.74
CA GLN A 21 3.09 14.24 7.46
C GLN A 21 3.32 12.80 6.98
N MET A 22 3.22 11.81 7.88
CA MET A 22 3.29 10.38 7.54
C MET A 22 1.91 9.78 7.23
N SER A 23 0.84 10.28 7.86
CA SER A 23 -0.53 9.91 7.51
C SER A 23 -0.83 10.30 6.06
N GLY A 24 -1.32 9.36 5.25
CA GLY A 24 -1.59 9.57 3.82
C GLY A 24 -0.45 9.17 2.86
N ARG A 25 0.76 8.92 3.37
CA ARG A 25 1.91 8.45 2.54
C ARG A 25 2.04 6.93 2.48
N PHE A 26 1.68 6.25 3.55
CA PHE A 26 1.48 4.80 3.56
C PHE A 26 0.01 4.57 3.85
N GLY A 27 -0.69 3.91 2.92
CA GLY A 27 -2.07 3.43 3.10
C GLY A 27 -2.12 2.36 4.18
N ALA A 28 -1.93 2.79 5.42
CA ALA A 28 -1.87 1.94 6.57
C ALA A 28 -3.30 1.61 6.98
N MET A 29 -3.67 0.36 6.72
CA MET A 29 -4.77 -0.39 7.35
C MET A 29 -5.94 0.48 7.84
N ASN A 30 -7.00 0.57 7.05
CA ASN A 30 -8.23 1.27 7.45
C ASN A 30 -8.62 0.89 8.89
N ALA A 31 -8.89 1.87 9.74
CA ALA A 31 -9.42 1.65 11.08
C ALA A 31 -10.88 1.15 10.96
N GLY A 32 -11.06 -0.17 10.83
CA GLY A 32 -12.37 -0.78 10.64
C GLY A 32 -12.30 -2.13 9.92
N GLN A 33 -13.46 -2.59 9.43
CA GLN A 33 -13.50 -3.79 8.60
C GLN A 33 -12.78 -3.49 7.28
N LEU A 34 -11.84 -4.36 6.89
CA LEU A 34 -11.20 -4.26 5.58
C LEU A 34 -12.26 -4.29 4.47
N GLU A 35 -12.01 -3.54 3.41
CA GLU A 35 -12.96 -3.45 2.31
C GLU A 35 -12.87 -4.65 1.37
N LEU A 36 -14.01 -4.97 0.77
CA LEU A 36 -14.13 -5.99 -0.27
C LEU A 36 -13.68 -5.41 -1.60
N ILE A 37 -12.74 -6.07 -2.25
CA ILE A 37 -12.36 -5.73 -3.61
C ILE A 37 -13.48 -6.09 -4.59
N THR A 38 -13.76 -5.19 -5.52
CA THR A 38 -14.74 -5.38 -6.59
C THR A 38 -14.08 -5.52 -7.96
N ASP A 39 -12.88 -4.96 -8.13
CA ASP A 39 -11.98 -5.11 -9.29
C ASP A 39 -10.53 -4.83 -8.84
N PHE A 40 -9.57 -5.66 -9.26
CA PHE A 40 -8.17 -5.46 -8.91
C PHE A 40 -7.53 -4.22 -9.55
N ASN A 41 -8.04 -3.73 -10.68
CA ASN A 41 -7.51 -2.54 -11.35
C ASN A 41 -7.95 -1.22 -10.70
N THR A 42 -9.03 -1.22 -9.91
CA THR A 42 -9.55 -0.04 -9.21
C THR A 42 -9.51 -0.19 -7.69
N ALA A 43 -8.63 -1.06 -7.19
CA ALA A 43 -8.47 -1.32 -5.77
C ALA A 43 -8.13 -0.05 -4.99
N LEU A 44 -8.51 -0.03 -3.71
CA LEU A 44 -8.01 0.95 -2.74
C LEU A 44 -6.47 0.86 -2.66
N VAL A 45 -5.81 2.01 -2.59
CA VAL A 45 -4.40 2.12 -2.20
C VAL A 45 -4.30 1.87 -0.70
N GLY A 46 -3.80 0.69 -0.34
CA GLY A 46 -3.88 0.13 0.99
C GLY A 46 -4.25 -1.35 0.95
N PHE A 47 -4.89 -1.84 2.01
CA PHE A 47 -5.26 -3.25 2.15
C PHE A 47 -6.75 -3.46 1.83
N MET A 48 -7.04 -4.44 0.98
CA MET A 48 -8.38 -4.97 0.76
C MET A 48 -8.35 -6.50 0.78
N TYR A 49 -9.50 -7.15 0.82
CA TYR A 49 -9.58 -8.59 0.61
C TYR A 49 -10.63 -8.97 -0.43
N SER A 50 -10.47 -10.14 -1.03
CA SER A 50 -11.49 -10.76 -1.87
C SER A 50 -12.14 -11.96 -1.17
N LYS A 51 -13.44 -12.13 -1.41
CA LYS A 51 -14.22 -13.31 -1.01
C LYS A 51 -14.78 -14.12 -2.18
N LYS A 52 -14.64 -13.61 -3.40
CA LYS A 52 -15.18 -14.17 -4.63
C LYS A 52 -14.25 -13.85 -5.80
N ALA A 53 -14.43 -14.54 -6.92
CA ALA A 53 -13.74 -14.17 -8.14
C ALA A 53 -14.26 -12.79 -8.58
N VAL A 54 -13.34 -11.87 -8.83
CA VAL A 54 -13.62 -10.53 -9.33
C VAL A 54 -12.73 -10.25 -10.54
N PRO A 55 -13.05 -9.27 -11.39
CA PRO A 55 -12.24 -8.94 -12.54
C PRO A 55 -10.76 -8.69 -12.19
N HIS A 56 -9.89 -9.04 -13.11
CA HIS A 56 -8.43 -8.83 -13.05
C HIS A 56 -7.69 -9.52 -11.90
N ILE A 57 -8.30 -10.55 -11.29
CA ILE A 57 -7.63 -11.49 -10.38
C ILE A 57 -6.61 -12.37 -11.16
N PRO A 58 -5.49 -12.83 -10.57
CA PRO A 58 -4.54 -13.71 -11.26
C PRO A 58 -5.13 -15.06 -11.65
N ASP A 59 -6.02 -15.60 -10.81
CA ASP A 59 -6.68 -16.88 -11.05
C ASP A 59 -8.17 -16.77 -10.67
N PRO A 60 -9.09 -16.85 -11.65
CA PRO A 60 -10.53 -16.82 -11.40
C PRO A 60 -11.03 -17.96 -10.51
N SER A 61 -10.29 -19.08 -10.42
CA SER A 61 -10.65 -20.21 -9.59
C SER A 61 -10.32 -19.99 -8.10
N TRP A 62 -9.57 -18.94 -7.75
CA TRP A 62 -9.16 -18.63 -6.37
C TRP A 62 -9.78 -17.34 -5.85
N PRO A 63 -11.03 -17.40 -5.38
CA PRO A 63 -11.80 -16.23 -4.97
C PRO A 63 -11.29 -15.51 -3.72
N TRP A 64 -10.29 -16.04 -3.01
CA TRP A 64 -9.95 -15.61 -1.65
C TRP A 64 -8.50 -15.14 -1.51
N GLY A 65 -8.32 -14.00 -0.83
CA GLY A 65 -7.00 -13.48 -0.51
C GLY A 65 -7.02 -12.02 -0.06
N GLY A 66 -5.87 -11.54 0.40
CA GLY A 66 -5.63 -10.14 0.76
C GLY A 66 -4.76 -9.45 -0.28
N VAL A 67 -5.19 -8.30 -0.79
CA VAL A 67 -4.37 -7.46 -1.67
C VAL A 67 -3.82 -6.27 -0.91
N TRP A 68 -2.56 -5.97 -1.14
CA TRP A 68 -1.92 -4.73 -0.73
C TRP A 68 -1.53 -3.95 -1.97
N THR A 69 -2.10 -2.76 -2.11
CA THR A 69 -1.85 -1.82 -3.20
C THR A 69 -1.02 -0.65 -2.69
N VAL A 70 0.08 -0.36 -3.36
CA VAL A 70 0.92 0.80 -3.12
C VAL A 70 0.95 1.62 -4.40
N SER A 71 0.83 2.94 -4.29
CA SER A 71 0.93 3.83 -5.44
C SER A 71 1.88 4.99 -5.14
N SER A 72 2.62 5.45 -6.16
CA SER A 72 3.50 6.62 -6.11
C SER A 72 2.77 7.89 -5.68
N GLU A 73 1.49 8.01 -6.01
CA GLU A 73 0.67 9.19 -5.67
C GLU A 73 0.12 9.14 -4.23
N GLY A 74 0.46 8.11 -3.45
CA GLY A 74 0.01 7.96 -2.06
C GLY A 74 -1.50 7.68 -1.94
N THR A 75 -2.07 7.91 -0.75
CA THR A 75 -3.50 7.61 -0.48
C THR A 75 -4.39 8.85 -0.39
N GLY A 76 -3.88 10.03 -0.72
CA GLY A 76 -4.63 11.28 -0.62
C GLY A 76 -4.63 11.90 0.78
N MET A 77 -5.20 13.10 0.90
CA MET A 77 -5.19 13.90 2.14
C MET A 77 -6.08 13.30 3.24
N ASP A 78 -7.11 12.57 2.87
CA ASP A 78 -8.03 11.85 3.76
C ASP A 78 -7.56 10.42 4.07
N GLY A 79 -6.44 10.00 3.47
CA GLY A 79 -5.88 8.66 3.65
C GLY A 79 -6.60 7.56 2.87
N ILE A 80 -7.62 7.89 2.06
CA ILE A 80 -8.44 6.94 1.32
C ILE A 80 -8.41 7.30 -0.17
N ARG A 81 -7.84 6.42 -1.00
CA ARG A 81 -7.87 6.60 -2.46
C ARG A 81 -8.02 5.28 -3.19
N TYR A 82 -8.93 5.24 -4.15
CA TYR A 82 -9.03 4.14 -5.11
C TYR A 82 -8.23 4.46 -6.36
N LEU A 83 -7.67 3.43 -6.97
CA LEU A 83 -7.03 3.55 -8.26
C LEU A 83 -8.06 3.85 -9.35
N THR A 84 -7.65 4.64 -10.33
CA THR A 84 -8.42 4.84 -11.56
C THR A 84 -8.03 3.78 -12.59
N SER A 85 -8.94 3.47 -13.51
CA SER A 85 -8.64 2.61 -14.66
C SER A 85 -9.11 3.33 -15.92
N PRO A 86 -8.22 3.94 -16.73
CA PRO A 86 -6.75 3.85 -16.64
C PRO A 86 -6.15 4.60 -15.43
N LEU A 87 -4.94 4.21 -15.02
CA LEU A 87 -4.19 4.87 -13.95
C LEU A 87 -3.82 6.32 -14.33
N MET A 88 -3.47 7.13 -13.34
CA MET A 88 -3.03 8.50 -13.58
C MET A 88 -1.71 8.54 -14.37
N ASP A 89 -1.47 9.63 -15.10
CA ASP A 89 -0.26 9.74 -15.91
C ASP A 89 0.98 9.79 -15.02
N ASN A 90 2.01 9.01 -15.36
CA ASN A 90 3.22 8.78 -14.54
C ASN A 90 3.00 8.12 -13.15
N GLU A 91 1.79 7.64 -12.84
CA GLU A 91 1.54 6.89 -11.60
C GLU A 91 2.17 5.48 -11.69
N ILE A 92 2.96 5.10 -10.68
CA ILE A 92 3.48 3.74 -10.54
C ILE A 92 2.71 3.06 -9.42
N VAL A 93 2.09 1.91 -9.73
CA VAL A 93 1.34 1.11 -8.78
C VAL A 93 2.00 -0.25 -8.60
N LEU A 94 2.15 -0.69 -7.35
CA LEU A 94 2.55 -2.04 -6.99
C LEU A 94 1.38 -2.73 -6.30
N GLN A 95 1.06 -3.95 -6.72
CA GLN A 95 0.09 -4.79 -6.02
C GLN A 95 0.72 -6.11 -5.62
N PHE A 96 0.46 -6.51 -4.38
CA PHE A 96 0.80 -7.81 -3.82
C PHE A 96 -0.48 -8.51 -3.40
N LEU A 97 -0.70 -9.73 -3.86
CA LEU A 97 -1.86 -10.54 -3.47
C LEU A 97 -1.39 -11.79 -2.75
N TYR A 98 -1.79 -11.91 -1.49
CA TYR A 98 -1.64 -13.11 -0.68
C TYR A 98 -2.87 -13.99 -0.88
N SER A 99 -2.70 -15.09 -1.63
CA SER A 99 -3.75 -16.07 -1.87
C SER A 99 -3.88 -17.04 -0.69
N THR A 100 -5.08 -17.59 -0.48
CA THR A 100 -5.31 -18.69 0.47
C THR A 100 -4.63 -20.00 0.07
N ALA A 101 -4.10 -20.09 -1.15
CA ALA A 101 -3.31 -21.23 -1.63
C ALA A 101 -1.82 -21.16 -1.22
N ASN A 102 -1.46 -20.30 -0.26
CA ASN A 102 -0.08 -20.02 0.15
C ASN A 102 0.81 -19.45 -0.97
N THR A 103 0.20 -18.87 -2.00
CA THR A 103 0.93 -18.28 -3.13
C THR A 103 0.94 -16.76 -3.02
N LEU A 104 2.12 -16.16 -3.21
CA LEU A 104 2.26 -14.70 -3.33
C LEU A 104 2.29 -14.30 -4.81
N TYR A 105 1.36 -13.44 -5.20
CA TYR A 105 1.34 -12.79 -6.50
C TYR A 105 1.78 -11.34 -6.39
N SER A 106 2.38 -10.83 -7.46
CA SER A 106 2.62 -9.40 -7.60
C SER A 106 2.41 -8.91 -9.03
N ARG A 107 2.04 -7.65 -9.20
CA ARG A 107 2.09 -6.96 -10.49
C ARG A 107 2.41 -5.49 -10.31
N VAL A 108 2.78 -4.85 -11.41
CA VAL A 108 3.08 -3.42 -11.49
C VAL A 108 2.16 -2.74 -12.50
N GLY A 109 1.65 -1.56 -12.16
CA GLY A 109 0.94 -0.66 -13.06
C GLY A 109 1.80 0.55 -13.42
N PHE A 110 1.79 0.95 -14.69
CA PHE A 110 2.59 2.06 -15.21
C PHE A 110 1.70 3.07 -15.95
N GLY A 111 1.09 3.97 -15.19
CA GLY A 111 0.19 5.00 -15.70
C GLY A 111 -0.76 4.51 -16.80
N ARG A 112 -0.79 5.21 -17.92
CA ARG A 112 -1.66 4.86 -19.06
C ARG A 112 -1.30 3.55 -19.77
N ALA A 113 -0.09 3.01 -19.56
CA ALA A 113 0.26 1.69 -20.09
C ALA A 113 -0.46 0.55 -19.34
N GLY A 114 -1.06 0.84 -18.18
CA GLY A 114 -1.87 -0.11 -17.43
C GLY A 114 -1.03 -1.10 -16.63
N PHE A 115 -1.67 -2.21 -16.25
CA PHE A 115 -1.06 -3.24 -15.41
C PHE A 115 -0.34 -4.31 -16.22
N THR A 116 0.86 -4.66 -15.77
CA THR A 116 1.54 -5.90 -16.15
C THR A 116 0.74 -7.13 -15.70
N PRO A 117 0.90 -8.27 -16.39
CA PRO A 117 0.33 -9.54 -15.92
C PRO A 117 0.84 -9.90 -14.54
N TRP A 118 -0.02 -10.53 -13.73
CA TRP A 118 0.38 -11.06 -12.44
C TRP A 118 1.52 -12.07 -12.55
N GLN A 119 2.49 -11.95 -11.65
CA GLN A 119 3.63 -12.84 -11.52
C GLN A 119 3.56 -13.57 -10.19
N THR A 120 3.75 -14.88 -10.21
CA THR A 120 3.95 -15.68 -8.99
C THR A 120 5.36 -15.41 -8.45
N ARG A 121 5.46 -15.07 -7.16
CA ARG A 121 6.75 -14.83 -6.49
C ARG A 121 7.22 -16.02 -5.66
N TRP A 122 6.29 -16.74 -5.05
CA TRP A 122 6.55 -17.90 -4.18
C TRP A 122 5.39 -18.87 -4.26
N ARG A 123 5.68 -20.17 -4.27
CA ARG A 123 4.71 -21.28 -4.25
C ARG A 123 5.17 -22.33 -3.24
#